data_AF-A0A1D2X0G4-F1
#
_entry.id   AF-A0A1D2X0G4-F1
#
_cell.length_a   1.000
_cell.length_b   1.000
_cell.length_c   1.000
_cell.angle_alpha   90.00
_cell.angle_beta   90.00
_cell.angle_gamma   90.00
#
_symmetry.space_group_name_H-M   'P 1'
#
loop_
_entity.id
_entity.type
_entity.pdbx_description
1 polymer ?
#
loop_
_entity_poly.entity_id
_entity_poly.type
_entity_poly.pdbx_seq_one_letter_code
_entity_poly.pdbx_strand_id
1 'polypeptide(L)'
;MAKDSDKCKVIFRDRSNWYTSRKEGMEFAASKVIIDEANDHVMGVHILGPNAEEAINIFALVMWLGLKASDIKNLSSNVLLTTC
;
A
#
# COMPACT_ATOMS: atom_id res chain seq x y z
N MET A 1 10.19 -7.27 -25.85
CA MET A 1 10.97 -7.84 -24.74
C MET A 1 9.99 -8.17 -23.62
N ALA A 2 9.35 -9.34 -23.69
CA ALA A 2 8.46 -9.82 -22.64
C ALA A 2 9.33 -10.59 -21.65
N LYS A 3 9.64 -9.99 -20.51
CA LYS A 3 10.42 -10.64 -19.45
C LYS A 3 9.43 -11.16 -18.42
N ASP A 4 9.36 -12.48 -18.38
CA ASP A 4 8.75 -13.32 -17.35
C ASP A 4 8.80 -12.64 -15.96
N SER A 5 7.66 -12.14 -15.48
CA SER A 5 7.48 -11.73 -14.09
C SER A 5 6.24 -12.40 -13.50
N ASP A 6 6.15 -13.72 -13.68
CA ASP A 6 5.05 -14.50 -13.09
C ASP A 6 5.11 -14.56 -11.55
N LYS A 7 6.24 -14.14 -10.95
CA LYS A 7 6.42 -14.16 -9.50
C LYS A 7 6.04 -12.82 -8.86
N CYS A 8 4.90 -12.84 -8.18
CA CYS A 8 4.38 -11.69 -7.47
C CYS A 8 4.22 -11.95 -5.97
N LYS A 9 4.62 -10.96 -5.16
CA LYS A 9 4.38 -10.93 -3.72
C LYS A 9 3.13 -10.12 -3.41
N VAL A 10 2.23 -10.72 -2.62
CA VAL A 10 1.02 -10.07 -2.13
C VAL A 10 1.17 -9.75 -0.65
N ILE A 11 1.03 -8.48 -0.29
CA ILE A 11 0.99 -8.01 1.10
C ILE A 11 -0.44 -7.62 1.42
N PHE A 12 -1.09 -8.39 2.28
CA PHE A 12 -2.43 -8.09 2.80
C PHE A 12 -2.36 -7.62 4.25
N ARG A 13 -3.18 -6.63 4.59
CA ARG A 13 -3.34 -6.10 5.95
C ARG A 13 -4.82 -5.91 6.23
N ASP A 14 -5.31 -6.61 7.25
CA ASP A 14 -6.57 -6.27 7.90
C ASP A 14 -6.34 -5.02 8.77
N ARG A 15 -7.20 -4.02 8.59
CA ARG A 15 -7.19 -2.72 9.29
C ARG A 15 -8.47 -2.50 10.09
N SER A 16 -9.39 -3.46 10.11
CA SER A 16 -10.71 -3.33 10.75
C SER A 16 -10.60 -2.94 12.23
N ASN A 17 -9.54 -3.37 12.91
CA ASN A 17 -9.30 -3.06 14.32
C ASN A 17 -8.41 -1.82 14.58
N TRP A 18 -8.00 -1.09 13.53
CA TRP A 18 -7.17 0.11 13.69
C TRP A 18 -8.00 1.27 14.25
N TYR A 19 -7.36 2.16 15.00
CA TYR A 19 -8.05 3.28 15.66
C TYR A 19 -8.83 4.14 14.66
N THR A 20 -8.23 4.45 13.50
CA THR A 20 -8.90 5.18 12.42
C THR A 20 -10.17 4.48 11.92
N SER A 21 -10.11 3.17 11.71
CA SER A 21 -11.27 2.39 11.25
C SER A 21 -12.35 2.31 12.32
N ARG A 22 -11.97 2.11 13.59
CA ARG A 22 -12.92 2.10 14.72
C ARG A 22 -13.55 3.47 14.97
N LYS A 23 -12.79 4.56 14.84
CA LYS A 23 -13.27 5.93 15.04
C LYS A 23 -14.34 6.31 14.01
N GLU A 24 -14.14 5.90 12.76
CA GLU A 24 -15.12 6.13 11.67
C GLU A 24 -16.27 5.09 11.68
N GLY A 25 -16.32 4.19 12.68
CA GLY A 25 -17.36 3.17 12.79
C GLY A 25 -17.33 2.11 11.69
N MET A 26 -16.20 1.94 11.00
CA MET A 26 -16.05 0.95 9.93
C MET A 26 -15.79 -0.45 10.51
N GLU A 27 -16.72 -1.38 10.23
CA GLU A 27 -16.59 -2.79 10.61
C GLU A 27 -15.53 -3.53 9.78
N PHE A 28 -15.28 -3.06 8.55
CA PHE A 28 -14.33 -3.66 7.63
C PHE A 28 -13.38 -2.61 7.04
N ALA A 29 -12.09 -2.83 7.21
CA ALA A 29 -11.04 -2.06 6.54
C ALA A 29 -9.85 -2.96 6.22
N ALA A 30 -9.23 -2.77 5.07
CA ALA A 30 -8.09 -3.57 4.64
C ALA A 30 -7.22 -2.83 3.63
N SER A 31 -6.04 -3.37 3.38
CA SER A 31 -5.24 -3.03 2.20
C SER A 31 -4.56 -4.25 1.61
N LYS A 32 -4.34 -4.21 0.29
CA LYS A 32 -3.64 -5.23 -0.47
C LYS A 32 -2.67 -4.56 -1.42
N VAL A 33 -1.38 -4.87 -1.32
CA VAL A 33 -0.32 -4.38 -2.20
C VAL A 33 0.27 -5.57 -2.95
N ILE A 34 0.42 -5.43 -4.26
CA ILE A 34 0.88 -6.45 -5.19
C ILE A 34 2.21 -5.96 -5.75
N ILE A 35 3.28 -6.72 -5.56
CA ILE A 35 4.65 -6.33 -5.90
C ILE A 35 5.24 -7.36 -6.85
N ASP A 36 5.81 -6.91 -7.96
CA ASP A 36 6.67 -7.72 -8.81
C ASP A 36 7.98 -8.00 -8.07
N GLU A 37 8.25 -9.28 -7.74
CA GLU A 37 9.46 -9.64 -6.99
C GLU A 37 10.75 -9.43 -7.79
N ALA A 38 10.69 -9.48 -9.13
CA ALA A 38 11.88 -9.38 -9.97
C ALA A 38 12.39 -7.94 -10.04
N ASN A 39 11.47 -6.97 -10.10
CA ASN A 39 11.81 -5.55 -10.28
C ASN A 39 11.56 -4.71 -9.02
N ASP A 40 10.96 -5.30 -7.97
CA ASP A 40 10.52 -4.62 -6.74
C ASP A 40 9.55 -3.46 -7.03
N HIS A 41 8.75 -3.57 -8.10
CA HIS A 41 7.79 -2.54 -8.48
C HIS A 41 6.39 -2.87 -7.97
N VAL A 42 5.64 -1.83 -7.59
CA VAL A 42 4.22 -1.97 -7.25
C VAL A 42 3.42 -2.21 -8.52
N MET A 43 2.78 -3.37 -8.63
CA MET A 43 1.92 -3.76 -9.76
C MET A 43 0.45 -3.41 -9.52
N GLY A 44 0.04 -3.28 -8.26
CA GLY A 44 -1.32 -2.90 -7.93
C GLY A 44 -1.53 -2.69 -6.43
N VAL A 45 -2.49 -1.84 -6.11
CA VAL A 45 -2.87 -1.52 -4.74
C VAL A 45 -4.39 -1.43 -4.62
N HIS A 46 -4.93 -2.07 -3.58
CA HIS A 46 -6.33 -1.95 -3.20
C HIS A 46 -6.39 -1.48 -1.75
N ILE A 47 -7.22 -0.49 -1.48
CA ILE A 47 -7.38 0.08 -0.14
C ILE A 47 -8.88 0.20 0.12
N LEU A 48 -9.30 -0.32 1.27
CA LEU A 48 -10.65 -0.20 1.80
C LEU A 48 -10.55 0.33 3.23
N GLY A 49 -11.24 1.41 3.54
CA GLY A 49 -11.25 2.00 4.88
C GLY A 49 -11.01 3.51 4.85
N PRO A 50 -10.81 4.13 6.03
CA PRO A 50 -10.60 5.57 6.13
C PRO A 50 -9.34 6.02 5.36
N ASN A 51 -9.42 7.23 4.78
CA ASN A 51 -8.35 7.90 4.03
C ASN A 51 -7.84 7.09 2.81
N ALA A 52 -8.65 6.18 2.28
CA ALA A 52 -8.26 5.36 1.13
C ALA A 52 -7.99 6.21 -0.12
N GLU A 53 -8.75 7.30 -0.30
CA GLU A 53 -8.65 8.27 -1.37
C GLU A 53 -7.31 9.03 -1.39
N GLU A 54 -6.76 9.35 -0.22
CA GLU A 54 -5.46 10.01 -0.12
C GLU A 54 -4.33 9.01 -0.31
N ALA A 55 -4.44 7.86 0.37
CA ALA A 55 -3.42 6.82 0.31
C ALA A 55 -3.25 6.25 -1.11
N ILE A 56 -4.35 6.02 -1.85
CA ILE A 56 -4.28 5.46 -3.21
C ILE A 56 -3.57 6.41 -4.17
N ASN A 57 -3.71 7.73 -3.98
CA ASN A 57 -3.10 8.72 -4.85
C ASN A 57 -1.57 8.74 -4.72
N ILE A 58 -1.04 8.50 -3.51
CA ILE A 58 0.39 8.32 -3.27
C ILE A 58 0.91 7.08 -4.01
N PHE A 59 0.19 5.97 -3.94
CA PHE A 59 0.57 4.75 -4.67
C PHE A 59 0.49 4.93 -6.19
N ALA A 60 -0.48 5.70 -6.69
CA ALA A 60 -0.54 6.04 -8.11
C ALA A 60 0.72 6.80 -8.56
N LEU A 61 1.21 7.74 -7.75
CA LEU A 61 2.46 8.46 -8.04
C LEU A 61 3.68 7.52 -8.01
N VAL A 62 3.77 6.63 -7.03
CA VAL A 62 4.85 5.62 -6.96
C VAL A 62 4.87 4.77 -8.23
N MET A 63 3.71 4.26 -8.66
CA MET A 63 3.58 3.43 -9.85
C MET A 63 3.91 4.21 -11.12
N TRP A 64 3.47 5.46 -11.22
CA TRP A 64 3.80 6.34 -12.33
C TRP A 64 5.32 6.55 -12.43
N LEU A 65 5.95 6.94 -11.32
CA LEU A 65 7.37 7.24 -11.27
C LEU A 65 8.27 5.99 -11.35
N GLY A 66 7.69 4.79 -11.29
CA GLY A 66 8.45 3.53 -11.30
C GLY A 66 9.35 3.37 -10.08
N LEU A 67 8.92 3.90 -8.92
CA LEU A 67 9.68 3.76 -7.67
C LEU A 67 9.61 2.31 -7.15
N LYS A 68 10.68 1.86 -6.49
CA LYS A 68 10.70 0.53 -5.90
C LYS A 68 9.87 0.51 -4.61
N ALA A 69 9.23 -0.62 -4.32
CA ALA A 69 8.47 -0.81 -3.09
C ALA A 69 9.35 -0.66 -1.85
N SER A 70 10.64 -1.01 -1.95
CA SER A 70 11.65 -0.74 -0.90
C SER A 70 11.90 0.75 -0.65
N ASP A 71 11.78 1.61 -1.66
CA ASP A 71 11.96 3.07 -1.52
C ASP A 71 10.83 3.69 -0.68
N ILE A 72 9.59 3.20 -0.86
CA ILE A 72 8.39 3.67 -0.14
C ILE A 72 8.50 3.38 1.37
N LYS A 73 9.07 2.22 1.74
CA LYS A 73 9.21 1.83 3.13
C LYS A 73 10.05 2.83 3.94
N ASN A 74 10.96 3.55 3.27
CA ASN A 74 11.82 4.56 3.90
C ASN A 74 11.16 5.94 4.00
N LEU A 75 10.11 6.24 3.25
CA LEU A 75 9.34 7.48 3.37
C LEU A 75 8.56 7.58 4.69
N SER A 76 8.21 6.45 5.31
CA SER A 76 7.41 6.40 6.55
C SER A 76 8.18 6.62 7.85
N SER A 77 9.51 6.68 7.82
CA SER A 77 10.33 6.73 9.05
C SER A 77 10.21 8.05 9.85
N ASN A 78 9.58 9.10 9.30
CA ASN A 78 9.51 10.41 9.96
C ASN A 78 8.12 11.07 10.03
N VAL A 79 7.03 10.43 9.57
CA VAL A 79 5.71 11.12 9.50
C VAL A 79 4.57 10.43 10.28
N LEU A 80 4.69 9.17 10.70
CA LEU A 80 3.52 8.42 11.21
C LEU A 80 3.69 7.68 12.54
N LEU A 81 4.73 8.00 13.34
CA LEU A 81 4.97 7.29 14.61
C LEU A 81 4.20 7.84 15.83
N THR A 82 3.37 8.88 15.71
CA THR A 82 2.67 9.44 16.89
C THR A 82 1.16 9.34 16.89
N THR A 83 0.47 9.15 15.76
CA THR A 83 -0.99 8.98 15.77
C THR A 83 -1.49 8.28 14.51
N CYS A 84 -1.69 6.96 14.57
CA CYS A 84 -2.57 6.19 13.68
C CYS A 84 -3.11 4.97 14.44
#